data_AF-A0A0N4VEP8-F1
#
_entry.id   AF-A0A0N4VEP8-F1
#
_cell.length_a   1.000
_cell.length_b   1.000
_cell.length_c   1.000
_cell.angle_alpha   90.00
_cell.angle_beta   90.00
_cell.angle_gamma   90.00
#
_symmetry.space_group_name_H-M   'P 1'
#
loop_
_entity.id
_entity.type
_entity.pdbx_description
1 polymer ?
#
loop_
_entity_poly.entity_id
_entity_poly.type
_entity_poly.pdbx_seq_one_letter_code
_entity_poly.pdbx_strand_id
1 'polypeptide(L)'
;MVDVWDDLRRRARALENHIDVKLVALNKLASGKYEPSVSEKPVANSKQSIFDSLTSELEAIIGKLTQINDQMAEHVERSQNNLNSGWASNPALKHTLRRHREILRDYCTEFRRAHDNIGNQIRRESLMSGGTSESSVLNNRMKPSDLYLKEHEHITSCDHLLDEQISIAINTREHVSNQRLSLRDISKKMQTLAKKYPLINGVMQKIQMKKRKDTIVMAAVISGCLILTFLYMMHS
;
A
#
# COMPACT_ATOMS: atom_id res chain seq x y z
N MET A 1 -15.62 19.92 4.18
CA MET A 1 -14.23 19.42 4.25
C MET A 1 -14.19 17.89 4.41
N VAL A 2 -15.07 17.30 5.24
CA VAL A 2 -15.32 15.85 5.33
C VAL A 2 -15.89 15.27 4.02
N ASP A 3 -16.83 15.97 3.37
CA ASP A 3 -17.42 15.55 2.09
C ASP A 3 -16.38 15.34 0.97
N VAL A 4 -15.42 16.26 0.83
CA VAL A 4 -14.41 16.16 -0.22
C VAL A 4 -13.55 14.91 -0.04
N TRP A 5 -13.17 14.59 1.20
CA TRP A 5 -12.43 13.36 1.50
C TRP A 5 -13.25 12.10 1.20
N ASP A 6 -14.53 12.09 1.58
CA ASP A 6 -15.41 10.96 1.32
C ASP A 6 -15.71 10.78 -0.18
N ASP A 7 -15.81 11.86 -0.93
CA ASP A 7 -15.98 11.85 -2.39
C ASP A 7 -14.74 11.29 -3.09
N LEU A 8 -13.53 11.74 -2.73
CA LEU A 8 -12.29 11.20 -3.29
C LEU A 8 -12.15 9.71 -2.97
N ARG A 9 -12.48 9.28 -1.76
CA ARG A 9 -12.44 7.86 -1.36
C ARG A 9 -13.46 7.02 -2.12
N ARG A 10 -14.67 7.55 -2.37
CA ARG A 10 -15.69 6.87 -3.18
C ARG A 10 -15.23 6.71 -4.62
N ARG A 11 -14.59 7.75 -5.20
CA ARG A 11 -14.02 7.68 -6.55
C ARG A 11 -12.86 6.71 -6.64
N ALA A 12 -11.95 6.70 -5.65
CA ALA A 12 -10.85 5.74 -5.58
C ALA A 12 -11.39 4.30 -5.60
N ARG A 13 -12.36 3.96 -4.74
CA ARG A 13 -12.99 2.62 -4.72
C ARG A 13 -13.69 2.25 -6.02
N ALA A 14 -14.32 3.21 -6.69
CA ALA A 14 -14.95 2.95 -7.98
C ALA A 14 -13.90 2.60 -9.06
N LEU A 15 -12.75 3.29 -9.06
CA LEU A 15 -11.64 2.97 -9.95
C LEU A 15 -10.99 1.62 -9.59
N GLU A 16 -10.81 1.32 -8.31
CA GLU A 16 -10.30 0.02 -7.83
C GLU A 16 -11.16 -1.13 -8.35
N ASN A 17 -12.49 -1.05 -8.20
CA ASN A 17 -13.41 -2.06 -8.75
C ASN A 17 -13.28 -2.19 -10.28
N HIS A 18 -13.07 -1.08 -10.99
CA HIS A 18 -12.86 -1.10 -12.44
C HIS A 18 -11.54 -1.77 -12.84
N ILE A 19 -10.49 -1.57 -12.05
CA ILE A 19 -9.19 -2.25 -12.22
C ILE A 19 -9.37 -3.76 -12.00
N ASP A 20 -10.05 -4.17 -10.94
CA ASP A 20 -10.30 -5.60 -10.62
C ASP A 20 -10.99 -6.33 -11.77
N VAL A 21 -12.10 -5.78 -12.28
CA VAL A 21 -12.86 -6.41 -13.39
C VAL A 21 -11.98 -6.57 -14.63
N LYS A 22 -11.15 -5.59 -14.93
CA LYS A 22 -10.28 -5.60 -16.11
C LYS A 22 -9.05 -6.48 -15.94
N LEU A 23 -8.46 -6.54 -14.75
CA LEU A 23 -7.40 -7.50 -14.44
C LEU A 23 -7.91 -8.93 -14.56
N VAL A 24 -9.16 -9.21 -14.16
CA VAL A 24 -9.78 -10.52 -14.39
C VAL A 24 -9.95 -10.80 -15.88
N ALA A 25 -10.41 -9.83 -16.68
CA ALA A 25 -10.52 -9.98 -18.13
C ALA A 25 -9.15 -10.22 -18.80
N LEU A 26 -8.12 -9.52 -18.34
CA LEU A 26 -6.74 -9.66 -18.82
C LEU A 26 -6.16 -11.03 -18.45
N ASN A 27 -6.35 -11.49 -17.21
CA ASN A 27 -5.95 -12.83 -16.77
C ASN A 27 -6.70 -13.97 -17.47
N LYS A 28 -7.96 -13.74 -17.89
CA LYS A 28 -8.69 -14.70 -18.75
C LYS A 28 -8.08 -14.81 -20.13
N LEU A 29 -7.63 -13.69 -20.70
CA LEU A 29 -6.88 -13.67 -21.96
C LEU A 29 -5.53 -14.42 -21.80
N ALA A 30 -4.86 -14.23 -20.66
CA ALA A 30 -3.62 -14.94 -20.28
C ALA A 30 -3.75 -16.45 -20.06
N SER A 31 -4.94 -16.93 -19.69
CA SER A 31 -5.14 -18.35 -19.44
C SER A 31 -5.43 -19.14 -20.71
N GLY A 32 -5.48 -18.48 -21.88
CA GLY A 32 -5.86 -19.11 -23.15
C GLY A 32 -7.30 -19.65 -23.18
N LYS A 33 -8.11 -19.38 -22.15
CA LYS A 33 -9.54 -19.74 -22.04
C LYS A 33 -10.47 -18.69 -22.67
N TYR A 34 -9.92 -17.76 -23.43
CA TYR A 34 -10.72 -16.87 -24.25
C TYR A 34 -11.22 -17.67 -25.45
N GLU A 35 -12.40 -18.25 -25.30
CA GLU A 35 -13.22 -18.85 -26.35
C GLU A 35 -14.06 -17.72 -26.95
N PRO A 36 -13.68 -17.13 -28.10
CA PRO A 36 -14.64 -16.35 -28.86
C PRO A 36 -15.66 -17.34 -29.41
N SER A 37 -16.93 -17.12 -29.12
CA SER A 37 -18.06 -17.98 -29.49
C SER A 37 -18.36 -18.00 -31.01
N VAL A 38 -17.35 -17.86 -31.87
CA VAL A 38 -17.48 -17.89 -33.31
C VAL A 38 -16.29 -18.66 -33.89
N SER A 39 -16.61 -19.77 -34.54
CA SER A 39 -15.72 -20.54 -35.41
C SER A 39 -14.98 -19.63 -36.39
N GLU A 40 -13.77 -19.19 -36.03
CA GLU A 40 -12.74 -18.72 -36.95
C GLU A 40 -11.43 -18.73 -36.18
N LYS A 41 -10.40 -19.39 -36.71
CA LYS A 41 -9.07 -19.51 -36.10
C LYS A 41 -8.64 -18.13 -35.59
N PRO A 42 -8.23 -17.97 -34.31
CA PRO A 42 -7.89 -16.66 -33.80
C PRO A 42 -6.61 -16.20 -34.48
N VAL A 43 -6.75 -15.28 -35.42
CA VAL A 43 -5.62 -14.54 -35.98
C VAL A 43 -4.89 -13.92 -34.78
N ALA A 44 -3.61 -14.25 -34.59
CA ALA A 44 -2.80 -13.77 -33.47
C ALA A 44 -2.86 -12.24 -33.31
N ASN A 45 -3.06 -11.49 -34.41
CA ASN A 45 -3.27 -10.04 -34.41
C ASN A 45 -4.52 -9.59 -33.65
N SER A 46 -5.62 -10.36 -33.66
CA SER A 46 -6.86 -9.99 -32.96
C SER A 46 -6.66 -10.04 -31.45
N LYS A 47 -6.05 -11.11 -30.93
CA LYS A 47 -5.69 -11.23 -29.51
C LYS A 47 -4.72 -10.13 -29.06
N GLN A 48 -3.71 -9.81 -29.88
CA GLN A 48 -2.76 -8.72 -29.62
C GLN A 48 -3.48 -7.37 -29.53
N SER A 49 -4.36 -7.05 -30.48
CA SER A 49 -5.09 -5.77 -30.46
C SER A 49 -6.02 -5.62 -29.23
N ILE A 50 -6.65 -6.72 -28.79
CA ILE A 50 -7.49 -6.74 -27.58
C ILE A 50 -6.62 -6.57 -26.33
N PHE A 51 -5.46 -7.22 -26.30
CA PHE A 51 -4.49 -7.06 -25.22
C PHE A 51 -3.97 -5.63 -25.12
N ASP A 52 -3.55 -5.03 -26.24
CA ASP A 52 -3.03 -3.65 -26.28
C ASP A 52 -4.10 -2.65 -25.85
N SER A 53 -5.34 -2.83 -26.30
CA SER A 53 -6.48 -2.00 -25.90
C SER A 53 -6.76 -2.11 -24.40
N LEU A 54 -6.80 -3.32 -23.85
CA LEU A 54 -7.10 -3.54 -22.43
C LEU A 54 -5.97 -3.04 -21.53
N THR A 55 -4.72 -3.19 -21.99
CA THR A 55 -3.51 -2.70 -21.33
C THR A 55 -3.50 -1.19 -21.25
N SER A 56 -3.71 -0.50 -22.39
CA SER A 56 -3.78 0.97 -22.44
C SER A 56 -4.90 1.54 -21.55
N GLU A 57 -6.05 0.86 -21.51
CA GLU A 57 -7.17 1.30 -20.68
C GLU A 57 -6.91 1.06 -19.17
N LEU A 58 -6.21 -0.02 -18.81
CA LEU A 58 -5.76 -0.27 -17.44
C LEU A 58 -4.74 0.76 -16.98
N GLU A 59 -3.76 1.10 -17.82
CA GLU A 59 -2.78 2.16 -17.54
C GLU A 59 -3.48 3.51 -17.30
N ALA A 60 -4.47 3.86 -18.13
CA ALA A 60 -5.23 5.09 -17.98
C ALA A 60 -6.01 5.13 -16.64
N ILE A 61 -6.56 4.00 -16.19
CA ILE A 61 -7.31 3.92 -14.93
C ILE A 61 -6.36 3.92 -13.72
N ILE A 62 -5.22 3.22 -13.79
CA ILE A 62 -4.18 3.23 -12.76
C ILE A 62 -3.60 4.65 -12.61
N GLY A 63 -3.36 5.35 -13.72
CA GLY A 63 -2.93 6.75 -13.70
C GLY A 63 -3.95 7.67 -13.02
N LYS A 64 -5.24 7.50 -13.31
CA LYS A 64 -6.33 8.23 -12.63
C LYS A 64 -6.39 7.91 -11.13
N LEU A 65 -6.24 6.65 -10.74
CA LEU A 65 -6.24 6.25 -9.32
C LEU A 65 -5.03 6.85 -8.58
N THR A 66 -3.87 6.91 -9.23
CA THR A 66 -2.66 7.58 -8.71
C THR A 66 -2.93 9.06 -8.45
N GLN A 67 -3.50 9.77 -9.44
CA GLN A 67 -3.86 11.18 -9.30
C GLN A 67 -4.84 11.41 -8.15
N ILE A 68 -5.85 10.55 -7.98
CA ILE A 68 -6.81 10.67 -6.87
C ILE A 68 -6.13 10.39 -5.53
N ASN A 69 -5.22 9.42 -5.45
CA ASN A 69 -4.44 9.14 -4.24
C ASN A 69 -3.52 10.31 -3.86
N ASP A 70 -2.92 11.00 -4.85
CA ASP A 70 -2.11 12.18 -4.61
C ASP A 70 -2.95 13.38 -4.17
N GLN A 71 -4.12 13.59 -4.77
CA GLN A 71 -5.08 14.61 -4.31
C GLN A 71 -5.58 14.32 -2.89
N MET A 72 -5.79 13.05 -2.53
CA MET A 72 -6.12 12.64 -1.16
C MET A 72 -4.97 12.95 -0.19
N ALA A 73 -3.72 12.67 -0.59
CA ALA A 73 -2.55 12.98 0.23
C ALA A 73 -2.39 14.51 0.43
N GLU A 74 -2.52 15.29 -0.64
CA GLU A 74 -2.44 16.76 -0.59
C GLU A 74 -3.56 17.34 0.27
N HIS A 75 -4.79 16.81 0.18
CA HIS A 75 -5.91 17.25 1.03
C HIS A 75 -5.65 16.96 2.51
N VAL A 76 -5.06 15.81 2.84
CA VAL A 76 -4.71 15.46 4.23
C VAL A 76 -3.59 16.36 4.73
N GLU A 77 -2.57 16.62 3.93
CA GLU A 77 -1.45 17.49 4.28
C GLU A 77 -1.88 18.96 4.45
N ARG A 78 -2.65 19.51 3.50
CA ARG A 78 -3.19 20.88 3.56
C ARG A 78 -4.13 21.06 4.75
N SER A 79 -4.89 20.03 5.13
CA SER A 79 -5.75 20.05 6.31
C SER A 79 -4.96 19.88 7.62
N GLN A 80 -3.84 19.13 7.61
CA GLN A 80 -2.95 18.99 8.77
C GLN A 80 -2.19 20.28 9.08
N ASN A 81 -1.79 21.04 8.05
CA ASN A 81 -1.09 22.32 8.21
C ASN A 81 -2.02 23.47 8.64
N ASN A 82 -3.34 23.32 8.45
CA ASN A 82 -4.33 24.25 9.00
C ASN A 82 -4.66 23.84 10.46
N LEU A 83 -4.13 24.60 11.42
CA LEU A 83 -4.22 24.37 12.88
C LEU A 83 -5.65 24.21 13.44
N ASN A 84 -6.69 24.52 12.66
CA ASN A 84 -8.10 24.46 13.04
C ASN A 84 -8.82 23.13 12.71
N SER A 85 -8.16 22.14 12.10
CA SER A 85 -8.84 20.89 11.67
C SER A 85 -8.30 19.65 12.39
N GLY A 86 -8.75 19.43 13.63
CA GLY A 86 -8.39 18.24 14.45
C GLY A 86 -8.74 16.89 13.80
N TRP A 87 -9.62 16.89 12.79
CA TRP A 87 -9.97 15.74 11.96
C TRP A 87 -8.78 15.17 11.16
N ALA A 88 -7.86 16.01 10.67
CA ALA A 88 -6.77 15.57 9.80
C ALA A 88 -5.61 14.90 10.56
N SER A 89 -5.55 15.09 11.89
CA SER A 89 -4.60 14.40 12.76
C SER A 89 -5.06 13.00 13.17
N ASN A 90 -6.24 12.54 12.71
CA ASN A 90 -6.82 11.28 13.11
C ASN A 90 -6.02 10.10 12.53
N PRO A 91 -5.44 9.20 13.37
CA PRO A 91 -4.63 8.07 12.92
C PRO A 91 -5.34 7.19 11.88
N ALA A 92 -6.66 7.05 11.98
CA ALA A 92 -7.48 6.30 11.03
C ALA A 92 -7.38 6.83 9.59
N LEU A 93 -7.25 8.14 9.41
CA LEU A 93 -7.13 8.78 8.10
C LEU A 93 -5.78 8.46 7.44
N LYS A 94 -4.70 8.53 8.23
CA LYS A 94 -3.35 8.16 7.81
C LYS A 94 -3.25 6.68 7.43
N HIS A 95 -3.89 5.81 8.21
CA HIS A 95 -4.00 4.39 7.88
C HIS A 95 -4.80 4.15 6.59
N THR A 96 -5.89 4.88 6.37
CA THR A 96 -6.70 4.77 5.15
C THR A 96 -5.91 5.19 3.91
N LEU A 97 -5.21 6.32 3.96
CA LEU A 97 -4.35 6.78 2.86
C LEU A 97 -3.23 5.79 2.55
N ARG A 98 -2.58 5.27 3.61
CA ARG A 98 -1.54 4.24 3.49
C ARG A 98 -2.09 2.99 2.80
N ARG A 99 -3.29 2.53 3.19
CA ARG A 99 -3.95 1.38 2.58
C ARG A 99 -4.24 1.60 1.10
N HIS A 100 -4.74 2.77 0.70
CA HIS A 100 -4.97 3.07 -0.72
C HIS A 100 -3.67 3.08 -1.54
N ARG A 101 -2.54 3.51 -0.95
CA ARG A 101 -1.21 3.40 -1.60
C ARG A 101 -0.70 1.96 -1.71
N GLU A 102 -0.92 1.15 -0.68
CA GLU A 102 -0.59 -0.28 -0.71
C GLU A 102 -1.42 -1.00 -1.78
N ILE A 103 -2.73 -0.78 -1.82
CA ILE A 103 -3.63 -1.33 -2.84
C ILE A 103 -3.21 -0.91 -4.26
N LEU A 104 -2.92 0.38 -4.48
CA LEU A 104 -2.42 0.87 -5.78
C LEU A 104 -1.13 0.16 -6.19
N ARG A 105 -0.20 -0.03 -5.25
CA ARG A 105 1.07 -0.74 -5.51
C ARG A 105 0.80 -2.20 -5.90
N ASP A 106 -0.08 -2.88 -5.19
CA ASP A 106 -0.46 -4.26 -5.48
C ASP A 106 -1.07 -4.34 -6.89
N TYR A 107 -1.94 -3.40 -7.28
CA TYR A 107 -2.48 -3.32 -8.64
C TYR A 107 -1.42 -3.09 -9.71
N CYS A 108 -0.44 -2.21 -9.49
CA CYS A 108 0.66 -2.02 -10.42
C CYS A 108 1.51 -3.30 -10.57
N THR A 109 1.78 -4.01 -9.46
CA THR A 109 2.54 -5.25 -9.52
C THR A 109 1.79 -6.38 -10.23
N GLU A 110 0.50 -6.53 -9.95
CA GLU A 110 -0.35 -7.54 -10.60
C GLU A 110 -0.57 -7.21 -12.08
N PHE A 111 -0.76 -5.94 -12.43
CA PHE A 111 -0.82 -5.48 -13.80
C PHE A 111 0.45 -5.84 -14.57
N ARG A 112 1.63 -5.51 -14.04
CA ARG A 112 2.91 -5.84 -14.69
C ARG A 112 3.08 -7.35 -14.85
N ARG A 113 2.81 -8.11 -13.79
CA ARG A 113 2.90 -9.58 -13.83
C ARG A 113 1.99 -10.17 -14.90
N ALA A 114 0.76 -9.67 -15.00
CA ALA A 114 -0.22 -10.16 -15.96
C ALA A 114 0.15 -9.71 -17.39
N HIS A 115 0.64 -8.49 -17.56
CA HIS A 115 1.17 -7.97 -18.82
C HIS A 115 2.34 -8.83 -19.33
N ASP A 116 3.34 -9.11 -18.49
CA ASP A 116 4.51 -9.91 -18.87
C ASP A 116 4.13 -11.35 -19.19
N ASN A 117 3.20 -11.94 -18.42
CA ASN A 117 2.70 -13.29 -18.67
C ASN A 117 2.01 -13.40 -20.04
N ILE A 118 1.16 -12.43 -20.38
CA ILE A 118 0.46 -12.41 -21.68
C ILE A 118 1.43 -12.08 -22.81
N GLY A 119 2.32 -11.11 -22.63
CA GLY A 119 3.34 -10.77 -23.62
C GLY A 119 4.23 -11.98 -23.93
N ASN A 120 4.63 -12.76 -22.91
CA ASN A 120 5.35 -14.01 -23.10
C ASN A 120 4.51 -15.06 -23.84
N GLN A 121 3.21 -15.14 -23.55
CA GLN A 121 2.31 -16.07 -24.24
C GLN A 121 2.09 -15.68 -25.70
N ILE A 122 1.85 -14.40 -26.02
CA ILE A 122 1.65 -13.96 -27.40
C ILE A 122 2.95 -14.12 -28.19
N ARG A 123 4.11 -13.83 -27.58
CA ARG A 123 5.42 -14.16 -28.17
C ARG A 123 5.57 -15.65 -28.44
N ARG A 124 5.18 -16.52 -27.50
CA ARG A 124 5.19 -17.98 -27.70
C ARG A 124 4.22 -18.43 -28.80
N GLU A 125 2.99 -17.89 -28.83
CA GLU A 125 1.99 -18.19 -29.86
C GLU A 125 2.46 -17.69 -31.25
N SER A 126 3.11 -16.54 -31.34
CA SER A 126 3.71 -16.01 -32.58
C SER A 126 4.84 -16.90 -33.09
N LEU A 127 5.73 -17.37 -32.20
CA LEU A 127 6.80 -18.32 -32.55
C LEU A 127 6.26 -19.68 -33.00
N MET A 128 5.21 -20.19 -32.34
CA MET A 128 4.57 -21.47 -32.72
C MET A 128 3.74 -21.35 -34.02
N SER A 129 3.03 -20.23 -34.22
CA SER A 129 2.28 -19.94 -35.44
C SER A 129 3.17 -19.81 -36.67
N GLY A 130 4.43 -19.39 -36.50
CA GLY A 130 5.43 -19.37 -37.56
C GLY A 130 5.89 -20.75 -38.03
N GLY A 131 5.68 -21.81 -37.23
CA GLY A 131 6.09 -23.19 -37.55
C GLY A 131 5.01 -24.09 -38.13
N THR A 132 3.72 -23.72 -38.00
CA THR A 132 2.59 -24.58 -38.38
C THR A 132 1.90 -24.19 -39.69
N SER A 133 2.43 -23.19 -40.41
CA SER A 133 1.94 -22.85 -41.75
C SER A 133 2.63 -23.77 -42.76
N GLU A 134 1.87 -24.69 -43.35
CA GLU A 134 2.23 -25.73 -44.34
C GLU A 134 2.87 -25.24 -45.67
N SER A 135 3.71 -24.21 -45.65
CA SER A 135 4.44 -23.76 -46.84
C SER A 135 5.74 -23.07 -46.47
N SER A 136 6.82 -23.83 -46.36
CA SER A 136 8.18 -23.35 -46.68
C SER A 136 9.25 -24.42 -46.50
N VAL A 137 9.11 -25.53 -47.23
CA VAL A 137 10.29 -26.36 -47.58
C VAL A 137 11.28 -25.65 -48.51
N LEU A 138 11.09 -24.35 -48.81
CA LEU A 138 11.94 -23.60 -49.75
C LEU A 138 12.37 -22.18 -49.30
N ASN A 139 12.17 -21.77 -48.03
CA ASN A 139 12.58 -20.41 -47.61
C ASN A 139 13.29 -20.34 -46.25
N ASN A 140 14.07 -21.37 -45.90
CA ASN A 140 15.01 -21.36 -44.76
C ASN A 140 16.24 -20.45 -44.98
N ARG A 141 16.04 -19.28 -45.59
CA ARG A 141 17.02 -18.20 -45.62
C ARG A 141 16.38 -16.96 -45.01
N MET A 142 15.98 -17.05 -43.74
CA MET A 142 15.99 -15.87 -42.89
C MET A 142 17.41 -15.32 -42.96
N LYS A 143 17.59 -14.16 -43.59
CA LYS A 143 18.92 -13.58 -43.76
C LYS A 143 19.52 -13.40 -42.36
N PRO A 144 20.81 -13.71 -42.13
CA PRO A 144 21.45 -13.48 -40.84
C PRO A 144 21.20 -12.05 -40.32
N SER A 145 21.12 -11.07 -41.22
CA SER A 145 20.77 -9.68 -40.91
C SER A 145 19.44 -9.49 -40.17
N ASP A 146 18.39 -10.24 -40.50
CA ASP A 146 17.07 -10.11 -39.87
C ASP A 146 17.06 -10.78 -38.49
N LEU A 147 17.87 -11.84 -38.33
CA LEU A 147 18.08 -12.49 -37.04
C LEU A 147 18.81 -11.53 -36.09
N TYR A 148 19.88 -10.87 -36.55
CA TYR A 148 20.63 -9.90 -35.75
C TYR A 148 19.80 -8.66 -35.41
N LEU A 149 18.98 -8.16 -36.33
CA LEU A 149 18.10 -7.01 -36.06
C LEU A 149 17.09 -7.35 -34.96
N LYS A 150 16.49 -8.54 -35.02
CA LYS A 150 15.59 -9.04 -33.99
C LYS A 150 16.31 -9.25 -32.66
N GLU A 151 17.54 -9.77 -32.68
CA GLU A 151 18.35 -9.93 -31.47
C GLU A 151 18.70 -8.58 -30.84
N HIS A 152 18.98 -7.57 -31.68
CA HIS A 152 19.26 -6.21 -31.25
C HIS A 152 18.03 -5.53 -30.62
N GLU A 153 16.84 -5.72 -31.20
CA GLU A 153 15.58 -5.29 -30.59
C GLU A 153 15.35 -5.98 -29.23
N HIS A 154 15.66 -7.28 -29.13
CA HIS A 154 15.59 -8.02 -27.88
C HIS A 154 16.59 -7.49 -26.82
N ILE A 155 17.82 -7.16 -27.21
CA ILE A 155 18.82 -6.59 -26.30
C ILE A 155 18.36 -5.21 -25.81
N THR A 156 17.87 -4.36 -26.71
CA THR A 156 17.36 -3.03 -26.35
C THR A 156 16.15 -3.12 -25.42
N SER A 157 15.26 -4.08 -25.65
CA SER A 157 14.10 -4.32 -24.79
C SER A 157 14.52 -4.87 -23.41
N CYS A 158 15.53 -5.74 -23.34
CA CYS A 158 16.13 -6.21 -22.09
C CYS A 158 16.81 -5.07 -21.31
N ASP A 159 17.48 -4.14 -21.99
CA ASP A 159 18.16 -3.00 -21.38
C ASP A 159 17.15 -2.08 -20.66
N HIS A 160 16.02 -1.79 -21.32
CA HIS A 160 14.94 -1.01 -20.70
C HIS A 160 14.31 -1.71 -19.49
N LEU A 161 14.15 -3.04 -19.53
CA LEU A 161 13.64 -3.83 -18.40
C LEU A 161 14.63 -3.87 -17.23
N LEU A 162 15.94 -3.87 -17.51
CA LEU A 162 16.99 -3.80 -16.49
C LEU A 162 16.99 -2.42 -15.82
N ASP A 163 16.89 -1.34 -16.58
CA ASP A 163 16.79 0.03 -16.04
C ASP A 163 15.57 0.21 -15.14
N GLU A 164 14.44 -0.38 -15.52
CA GLU A 164 13.22 -0.34 -14.71
C GLU A 164 13.36 -1.16 -13.42
N GLN A 165 14.00 -2.32 -13.46
CA GLN A 165 14.30 -3.13 -12.28
C GLN A 165 15.31 -2.44 -11.35
N ILE A 166 16.30 -1.74 -11.91
CA ILE A 166 17.26 -0.92 -11.16
C ILE A 166 16.53 0.22 -10.46
N SER A 167 15.63 0.92 -11.16
CA SER A 167 14.81 2.00 -10.58
C SER A 167 13.95 1.51 -9.40
N ILE A 168 13.31 0.34 -9.54
CA ILE A 168 12.50 -0.27 -8.47
C ILE A 168 13.36 -0.72 -7.29
N ALA A 169 14.54 -1.28 -7.54
CA ALA A 169 15.49 -1.67 -6.50
C ALA A 169 16.03 -0.46 -5.73
N ILE A 170 16.35 0.64 -6.43
CA ILE A 170 16.80 1.90 -5.83
C ILE A 170 15.68 2.52 -4.97
N ASN A 171 14.45 2.61 -5.49
CA ASN A 171 13.30 3.12 -4.75
C ASN A 171 12.99 2.26 -3.52
N THR A 172 13.12 0.93 -3.62
CA THR A 172 12.93 0.02 -2.48
C THR A 172 14.03 0.19 -1.43
N ARG A 173 15.29 0.38 -1.85
CA ARG A 173 16.40 0.68 -0.94
C ARG A 173 16.19 1.99 -0.18
N GLU A 174 15.71 3.04 -0.87
CA GLU A 174 15.42 4.33 -0.24
C GLU A 174 14.26 4.21 0.77
N HIS A 175 13.17 3.53 0.40
CA HIS A 175 12.06 3.28 1.32
C HIS A 175 12.48 2.49 2.58
N VAL A 176 13.31 1.46 2.44
CA VAL A 176 13.84 0.69 3.58
C VAL A 176 14.79 1.53 4.44
N SER A 177 15.61 2.40 3.82
CA SER A 177 16.49 3.34 4.54
C SER A 177 15.67 4.35 5.36
N ASN A 178 14.64 4.95 4.76
CA ASN A 178 13.74 5.89 5.43
C ASN A 178 12.93 5.22 6.56
N GLN A 179 12.54 3.95 6.37
CA GLN A 179 11.91 3.14 7.40
C GLN A 179 12.87 2.86 8.57
N ARG A 180 14.15 2.56 8.29
CA ARG A 180 15.19 2.38 9.32
C ARG A 180 15.42 3.66 10.13
N LEU A 181 15.41 4.83 9.49
CA LEU A 181 15.50 6.12 10.19
C LEU A 181 14.29 6.36 11.10
N SER A 182 13.09 6.07 10.60
CA SER A 182 11.84 6.18 11.37
C SER A 182 11.82 5.25 12.59
N LEU A 183 12.25 3.99 12.43
CA LEU A 183 12.39 3.03 13.53
C LEU A 183 13.42 3.49 14.57
N ARG A 184 14.52 4.10 14.13
CA ARG A 184 15.53 4.67 15.03
C ARG A 184 14.95 5.83 15.84
N ASP A 185 14.12 6.67 15.24
CA ASP A 185 13.47 7.78 15.94
C ASP A 185 12.38 7.30 16.91
N ILE A 186 11.64 6.23 16.55
CA ILE A 186 10.73 5.54 17.48
C ILE A 186 11.52 4.96 18.66
N SER A 187 12.64 4.30 18.41
CA SER A 187 13.51 3.75 19.45
C SER A 187 14.04 4.84 20.39
N LYS A 188 14.47 5.99 19.85
CA LYS A 188 14.88 7.16 20.65
C LYS A 188 13.74 7.70 21.51
N LYS A 189 12.53 7.83 20.94
CA LYS A 189 11.35 8.26 21.70
C LYS A 189 10.99 7.26 22.80
N MET A 190 11.08 5.97 22.52
CA MET A 190 10.84 4.90 23.49
C MET A 190 11.88 4.91 24.62
N GLN A 191 13.17 5.12 24.32
CA GLN A 191 14.19 5.32 25.35
C GLN A 191 13.96 6.59 26.16
N THR A 192 13.46 7.66 25.54
CA THR A 192 13.09 8.90 26.24
C THR A 192 11.90 8.69 27.17
N LEU A 193 10.91 7.90 26.75
CA LEU A 193 9.77 7.48 27.58
C LEU A 193 10.20 6.55 28.72
N ALA A 194 11.10 5.59 28.45
CA ALA A 194 11.68 4.72 29.47
C ALA A 194 12.47 5.51 30.52
N LYS A 195 13.20 6.57 30.10
CA LYS A 195 13.85 7.52 31.01
C LYS A 195 12.87 8.37 31.84
N LYS A 196 11.63 8.58 31.37
CA LYS A 196 10.56 9.27 32.12
C LYS A 196 9.70 8.34 32.98
N TYR A 197 9.76 7.03 32.77
CA TYR A 197 9.11 6.03 33.61
C TYR A 197 9.50 6.11 35.10
N PRO A 198 10.78 6.31 35.50
CA PRO A 198 11.12 6.53 36.91
C PRO A 198 10.57 7.84 37.50
N LEU A 199 10.25 8.86 36.68
CA LEU A 199 9.60 10.09 37.15
C LEU A 199 8.11 9.87 37.49
N ILE A 200 7.42 9.02 36.75
CA ILE A 200 6.02 8.65 37.02
C ILE A 200 5.90 7.92 38.36
N ASN A 201 6.87 7.08 38.70
CA ASN A 201 6.90 6.41 40.01
C ASN A 201 7.10 7.41 41.17
N GLY A 202 7.87 8.49 40.94
CA GLY A 202 8.01 9.59 41.91
C GLY A 202 6.73 10.41 42.10
N VAL A 203 5.96 10.64 41.03
CA VAL A 203 4.65 11.32 41.12
C VAL A 203 3.61 10.42 41.79
N MET A 204 3.60 9.12 41.47
CA MET A 204 2.73 8.13 42.10
C MET A 204 3.02 8.00 43.61
N GLN A 205 4.30 7.98 44.01
CA GLN A 205 4.68 8.00 45.43
C GLN A 205 4.27 9.29 46.13
N LYS A 206 4.44 10.46 45.50
CA LYS A 206 4.01 11.75 46.08
C LYS A 206 2.49 11.81 46.29
N ILE A 207 1.71 11.24 45.37
CA ILE A 207 0.25 11.12 45.49
C ILE A 207 -0.14 10.17 46.63
N GLN A 208 0.54 9.03 46.75
CA GLN A 208 0.29 8.08 47.85
C GLN A 208 0.66 8.64 49.22
N MET A 209 1.74 9.43 49.32
CA MET A 209 2.14 10.08 50.58
C MET A 209 1.12 11.11 51.09
N LYS A 210 0.45 11.83 50.18
CA LYS A 210 -0.59 12.80 50.57
C LYS A 210 -1.85 12.08 51.08
N LYS A 211 -2.29 11.01 50.40
CA LYS A 211 -3.39 10.17 50.88
C LYS A 211 -3.12 9.52 52.24
N ARG A 212 -1.87 9.08 52.50
CA ARG A 212 -1.51 8.44 53.77
C ARG A 212 -1.56 9.40 54.97
N LYS A 213 -1.22 10.68 54.77
CA LYS A 213 -1.31 11.71 55.81
C LYS A 213 -2.76 11.97 56.22
N ASP A 214 -3.67 12.11 55.27
CA ASP A 214 -5.08 12.36 55.56
C ASP A 214 -5.73 11.18 56.31
N THR A 215 -5.38 9.93 55.96
CA THR A 215 -5.86 8.74 56.69
C THR A 215 -5.35 8.69 58.13
N ILE A 216 -4.09 9.07 58.37
CA ILE A 216 -3.52 9.09 59.73
C ILE A 216 -4.21 10.14 60.61
N VAL A 217 -4.47 11.33 60.06
CA VAL A 217 -5.16 12.41 60.79
C VAL A 217 -6.59 11.98 61.15
N MET A 218 -7.33 11.41 60.19
CA MET A 218 -8.69 10.91 60.44
C MET A 218 -8.73 9.80 61.50
N ALA A 219 -7.78 8.85 61.46
CA ALA A 219 -7.70 7.78 62.44
C ALA A 219 -7.38 8.30 63.86
N ALA A 220 -6.49 9.29 63.98
CA ALA A 220 -6.14 9.90 65.26
C ALA A 220 -7.34 10.63 65.90
N VAL A 221 -8.12 11.37 65.12
CA VAL A 221 -9.32 12.07 65.61
C VAL A 221 -10.36 11.07 66.11
N ILE A 222 -10.64 10.00 65.35
CA ILE A 222 -11.60 8.97 65.75
C ILE A 222 -11.15 8.28 67.05
N SER A 223 -9.86 7.91 67.15
CA SER A 223 -9.33 7.29 68.36
C SER A 223 -9.40 8.22 69.58
N GLY A 224 -9.10 9.50 69.41
CA GLY A 224 -9.21 10.49 70.49
C GLY A 224 -10.64 10.68 70.99
N CYS A 225 -11.60 10.77 70.06
CA CYS A 225 -13.03 10.86 70.41
C CYS A 225 -13.50 9.62 71.18
N LEU A 226 -13.11 8.41 70.76
CA LEU A 226 -13.47 7.17 71.43
C LEU A 226 -12.92 7.09 72.87
N ILE A 227 -11.66 7.50 73.07
CA ILE A 227 -11.05 7.53 74.41
C ILE A 227 -11.76 8.53 75.33
N LEU A 228 -12.08 9.73 74.82
CA LEU A 228 -12.83 10.72 75.60
C LEU A 228 -14.22 10.24 75.97
N THR A 229 -14.95 9.60 75.05
CA THR A 229 -16.26 9.00 75.36
C THR A 229 -16.16 7.88 76.39
N PHE A 230 -15.10 7.06 76.33
CA PHE A 230 -14.87 6.00 77.30
C PHE A 230 -14.57 6.55 78.70
N LEU A 231 -13.72 7.58 78.81
CA LEU A 231 -13.43 8.25 80.08
C LEU A 231 -14.67 8.94 80.66
N TYR A 232 -15.50 9.57 79.82
CA TYR A 232 -16.76 10.15 80.26
C TYR A 232 -17.71 9.08 80.81
N MET A 233 -17.82 7.94 80.13
CA MET A 233 -18.65 6.82 80.58
C MET A 233 -18.14 6.17 81.88
N MET A 234 -16.82 6.18 82.11
CA MET A 234 -16.23 5.65 83.35
C MET A 234 -16.30 6.62 84.53
N HIS A 235 -16.40 7.92 84.26
CA HIS A 235 -16.47 8.96 85.29
C HIS A 235 -17.91 9.39 85.63
N SER A 236 -18.89 9.07 84.77
CA SER A 236 -20.33 9.23 85.02
C SER A 236 -20.93 7.97 85.62
#